data_AF-A0A850PPX4-F1
#
_entry.id   AF-A0A850PPX4-F1
#
_cell.length_a   1.000
_cell.length_b   1.000
_cell.length_c   1.000
_cell.angle_alpha   90.00
_cell.angle_beta   90.00
_cell.angle_gamma   90.00
#
_symmetry.space_group_name_H-M   'P 1'
#
loop_
_entity.id
_entity.type
_entity.pdbx_description
1 polymer ?
#
loop_
_entity_poly.entity_id
_entity_poly.type
_entity_poly.pdbx_seq_one_letter_code
_entity_poly.pdbx_strand_id
1 'polypeptide(L)' 'MTEVPTHDPRADLQTALNAALIRGQIVSTSTLLGPHTSTAIDAVARAHPDATAEEIALAYDAFAREHGLRLTSE' A
#
# COMPACT_ATOMS: atom_id res chain seq x y z
N MET A 1 -28.40 -1.76 -12.34
CA MET A 1 -27.15 -2.56 -12.39
C MET A 1 -26.15 -1.82 -11.53
N THR A 2 -25.89 -2.30 -10.32
CA THR A 2 -24.77 -1.80 -9.51
C THR A 2 -23.49 -2.25 -10.20
N GLU A 3 -22.83 -1.31 -10.87
CA GLU A 3 -21.41 -1.41 -11.17
C GLU A 3 -20.72 -1.77 -9.85
N VAL A 4 -20.28 -3.02 -9.73
CA VAL A 4 -19.35 -3.38 -8.67
C VAL A 4 -18.08 -2.68 -9.11
N PRO A 5 -17.60 -1.60 -8.43
CA PRO A 5 -16.32 -1.05 -8.78
C PRO A 5 -15.34 -2.20 -8.66
N THR A 6 -14.76 -2.60 -9.80
CA THR A 6 -13.65 -3.54 -9.85
C THR A 6 -12.48 -2.82 -9.20
N HIS A 7 -12.48 -2.78 -7.87
CA HIS A 7 -11.49 -2.06 -7.10
C HIS A 7 -10.19 -2.83 -7.27
N ASP A 8 -9.28 -2.28 -8.08
CA ASP A 8 -7.99 -2.88 -8.31
C ASP A 8 -7.14 -2.66 -7.05
N PRO A 9 -6.79 -3.72 -6.30
CA PRO A 9 -6.15 -3.56 -4.99
C PRO A 9 -4.77 -2.89 -5.10
N ARG A 10 -4.16 -2.91 -6.29
CA ARG A 10 -2.91 -2.19 -6.57
C ARG A 10 -3.15 -0.68 -6.74
N ALA A 11 -4.30 -0.27 -7.23
CA ALA A 11 -4.69 1.14 -7.31
C ALA A 11 -4.99 1.72 -5.92
N ASP A 12 -5.62 0.94 -5.04
CA ASP A 12 -5.79 1.28 -3.62
C ASP A 12 -4.43 1.45 -2.93
N LEU A 13 -3.52 0.48 -3.09
CA LEU A 13 -2.15 0.55 -2.55
C LEU A 13 -1.45 1.83 -2.99
N GLN A 14 -1.45 2.11 -4.30
CA GLN A 14 -0.79 3.30 -4.84
C GLN A 14 -1.39 4.59 -4.28
N THR A 15 -2.71 4.65 -4.14
CA THR A 15 -3.40 5.83 -3.59
C THR A 15 -3.03 6.05 -2.12
N ALA A 16 -3.05 4.98 -1.32
CA ALA A 16 -2.68 5.02 0.09
C ALA A 16 -1.21 5.38 0.31
N LEU A 17 -0.31 4.76 -0.46
CA LEU A 17 1.12 5.03 -0.40
C LEU A 17 1.46 6.46 -0.84
N ASN A 18 0.80 6.96 -1.89
CA ASN A 18 1.02 8.33 -2.34
C ASN A 18 0.56 9.35 -1.30
N ALA A 19 -0.57 9.10 -0.63
CA ALA A 19 -1.00 9.94 0.49
C ALA A 19 -0.03 9.88 1.69
N ALA A 20 0.53 8.71 1.98
CA ALA A 20 1.57 8.56 3.01
C ALA A 20 2.83 9.36 2.65
N LEU A 21 3.29 9.28 1.41
CA LEU A 21 4.50 9.96 0.92
C LEU A 21 4.35 11.47 0.73
N ILE A 22 3.14 11.98 0.44
CA ILE A 22 2.92 13.42 0.21
C ILE A 22 2.49 14.12 1.50
N ARG A 23 1.68 13.44 2.33
CA ARG A 23 1.00 14.06 3.48
C ARG A 23 1.45 13.49 4.82
N GLY A 24 2.20 12.39 4.84
CA GLY A 24 2.46 11.64 6.08
C GLY A 24 1.19 11.05 6.69
N GLN A 25 0.18 10.77 5.87
CA GLN A 25 -1.13 10.29 6.32
C GLN A 25 -1.48 8.95 5.70
N ILE A 26 -2.04 8.07 6.52
CA ILE A 26 -2.59 6.81 6.06
C ILE A 26 -4.03 7.09 5.69
N VAL A 27 -4.35 6.93 4.42
CA VAL A 27 -5.75 6.85 4.01
C VAL A 27 -6.17 5.44 4.40
N SER A 28 -7.17 5.32 5.27
CA SER A 28 -7.81 4.04 5.60
C SER A 28 -8.56 3.52 4.36
N THR A 29 -7.83 3.19 3.29
CA THR A 29 -8.38 2.67 2.06
C THR A 29 -8.72 1.21 2.30
N SER A 30 -10.00 0.99 2.60
CA SER A 30 -10.78 -0.22 2.38
C SER A 30 -10.24 -1.53 2.96
N THR A 31 -11.17 -2.38 3.36
CA THR A 31 -11.04 -3.80 3.74
C THR A 31 -10.22 -4.68 2.77
N LEU A 32 -9.74 -4.13 1.65
CA LEU A 32 -8.94 -4.78 0.62
C LEU A 32 -7.43 -4.73 0.85
N LEU A 33 -6.91 -3.71 1.54
CA LEU A 33 -5.50 -3.71 1.94
C LEU A 33 -5.35 -4.57 3.19
N GLY A 34 -4.55 -5.62 3.09
CA GLY A 34 -4.32 -6.51 4.21
C GLY A 34 -3.63 -5.82 5.41
N PRO A 35 -3.70 -6.44 6.60
CA PRO A 35 -3.11 -5.90 7.83
C PRO A 35 -1.60 -5.65 7.72
N HIS A 36 -0.86 -6.42 6.93
CA HIS A 36 0.58 -6.20 6.78
C HIS A 36 0.88 -5.01 5.86
N THR A 37 0.15 -4.88 4.76
CA THR A 37 0.28 -3.77 3.81
C THR A 37 -0.02 -2.45 4.48
N SER A 38 -1.12 -2.39 5.25
CA SER A 38 -1.49 -1.18 5.99
C SER A 38 -0.44 -0.79 7.04
N THR A 39 0.14 -1.77 7.75
CA THR A 39 1.23 -1.52 8.70
C THR A 39 2.50 -0.99 8.02
N ALA A 40 2.83 -1.50 6.84
CA ALA A 40 3.99 -1.00 6.09
C ALA A 40 3.76 0.43 5.55
N ILE A 41 2.54 0.76 5.11
CA ILE A 41 2.17 2.13 4.71
C ILE A 41 2.19 3.08 5.91
N ASP A 42 1.81 2.60 7.12
CA ASP A 42 1.94 3.37 8.37
C ASP A 42 3.40 3.76 8.64
N ALA A 43 4.32 2.81 8.49
CA ALA A 43 5.75 3.08 8.64
C ALA A 43 6.23 4.17 7.67
N VAL A 44 5.86 4.06 6.39
CA VAL A 44 6.16 5.08 5.36
C VAL A 44 5.58 6.45 5.73
N ALA A 45 4.32 6.50 6.19
CA ALA A 45 3.67 7.73 6.61
C ALA A 45 4.36 8.37 7.82
N ARG A 46 4.88 7.55 8.74
CA ARG A 46 5.58 8.00 9.94
C ARG A 46 7.01 8.46 9.66
N ALA A 47 7.65 7.87 8.66
CA ALA A 47 8.97 8.26 8.19
C ALA A 47 8.94 9.53 7.32
N HIS A 48 7.77 9.92 6.80
CA HIS A 48 7.61 11.17 6.06
C HIS A 48 8.13 12.39 6.85
N PRO A 49 8.90 13.30 6.21
CA PRO A 49 9.26 13.34 4.78
C PRO A 49 10.54 12.57 4.39
N ASP A 50 11.18 11.88 5.33
CA ASP A 50 12.44 11.14 5.15
C ASP A 50 12.24 9.67 4.73
N ALA A 51 11.01 9.30 4.32
CA ALA A 51 10.67 7.94 3.96
C ALA A 51 11.58 7.42 2.84
N THR A 52 12.21 6.28 3.09
CA THR A 52 13.22 5.71 2.21
C THR A 52 12.62 4.78 1.16
N ALA A 53 13.37 4.55 0.08
CA ALA A 53 12.97 3.57 -0.94
C ALA A 53 12.82 2.15 -0.37
N GLU A 54 13.52 1.81 0.71
CA GLU A 54 13.39 0.53 1.40
C GLU A 54 12.02 0.38 2.08
N GLU A 55 11.52 1.43 2.74
CA GLU A 55 10.20 1.42 3.37
C GLU A 55 9.07 1.31 2.34
N ILE A 56 9.24 1.97 1.20
CA ILE A 56 8.34 1.83 0.06
C ILE A 56 8.36 0.40 -0.48
N ALA A 57 9.55 -0.20 -0.64
CA ALA A 57 9.69 -1.58 -1.11
C ALA A 57 9.05 -2.58 -0.14
N LEU A 58 9.17 -2.36 1.17
CA LEU A 58 8.52 -3.18 2.19
C LEU A 58 6.98 -3.12 2.10
N ALA A 59 6.41 -1.97 1.77
CA ALA A 59 4.96 -1.86 1.54
C ALA A 59 4.49 -2.69 0.32
N TYR A 60 5.27 -2.69 -0.76
CA TYR A 60 4.99 -3.53 -1.93
C TYR A 60 5.21 -5.02 -1.66
N ASP A 61 6.24 -5.40 -0.90
CA ASP A 61 6.48 -6.80 -0.50
C ASP A 61 5.35 -7.32 0.40
N ALA A 62 4.92 -6.53 1.38
CA ALA A 62 3.79 -6.86 2.24
C ALA A 62 2.50 -7.10 1.42
N PHE A 63 2.22 -6.22 0.45
CA PHE A 63 1.10 -6.38 -0.47
C PHE A 63 1.24 -7.64 -1.33
N ALA A 64 2.41 -7.86 -1.91
CA ALA A 64 2.68 -9.02 -2.73
C ALA A 64 2.46 -10.34 -1.96
N ARG A 65 2.95 -10.37 -0.71
CA ARG A 65 2.80 -11.51 0.19
C ARG A 65 1.35 -11.76 0.60
N GLU A 66 0.58 -10.70 0.88
CA GLU A 66 -0.83 -10.81 1.27
C GLU A 66 -1.74 -11.21 0.12
N HIS A 67 -1.48 -10.73 -1.09
CA HIS A 67 -2.26 -11.07 -2.27
C HIS A 67 -1.77 -12.33 -3.00
N GLY A 68 -0.75 -13.01 -2.47
CA GLY A 68 -0.14 -14.18 -3.12
C GLY A 68 0.47 -13.86 -4.49
N LEU A 69 0.67 -12.58 -4.79
CA LEU A 69 1.41 -12.12 -5.94
C LEU A 69 2.87 -12.43 -5.67
N ARG A 70 3.34 -13.58 -6.16
CA ARG A 70 4.78 -13.85 -6.17
C ARG A 70 5.39 -12.76 -7.07
N LEU A 71 6.04 -11.76 -6.47
CA LEU A 71 6.92 -10.86 -7.19
C LEU A 71 8.03 -11.74 -7.75
N THR A 72 7.85 -12.21 -8.98
CA THR A 72 8.89 -12.91 -9.72
C THR A 72 9.95 -11.87 -10.03
N SER A 73 10.97 -11.80 -9.17
CA SER A 73 12.26 -11.24 -9.56
C SER A 73 12.85 -12.15 -10.62
N GLU A 74 12.68 -11.79 -11.89
CA GLU A 74 13.51 -12.26 -13.01
C GLU A 74 14.42 -11.12 -13.48
#